data_AF-A0A0B6AG11-F1
#
_entry.id   AF-A0A0B6AG11-F1
#
_cell.length_a   1.000
_cell.length_b   1.000
_cell.length_c   1.000
_cell.angle_alpha   90.00
_cell.angle_beta   90.00
_cell.angle_gamma   90.00
#
_symmetry.space_group_name_H-M   'P 1'
#
loop_
_entity.id
_entity.type
_entity.pdbx_description
1 polymer ?
#
loop_
_entity_poly.entity_id
_entity_poly.type
_entity_poly.pdbx_seq_one_letter_code
_entity_poly.pdbx_strand_id
1 'polypeptide(L)' 'MKKVILKFFVYFLIFFGGNLMINILFTSNFDLLTTFSTAFGVSFGIAIFEYYTHKKGKVA' A
#
# COMPACT_ATOMS: atom_id res chain seq x y z
N MET A 1 11.72 3.87 -11.02
CA MET A 1 12.12 2.87 -10.00
C MET A 1 12.19 3.50 -8.60
N LYS A 2 13.22 4.29 -8.24
CA LYS A 2 13.36 4.87 -6.88
C LYS A 2 12.12 5.64 -6.38
N LYS A 3 11.54 6.53 -7.21
CA LYS A 3 10.32 7.28 -6.85
C LYS A 3 9.08 6.40 -6.65
N VAL A 4 8.95 5.32 -7.42
CA VAL A 4 7.80 4.39 -7.35
C VAL A 4 7.89 3.54 -6.09
N ILE A 5 9.10 3.05 -5.77
CA ILE A 5 9.36 2.29 -4.55
C ILE A 5 9.14 3.17 -3.31
N LEU A 6 9.60 4.43 -3.33
CA LEU A 6 9.37 5.36 -2.22
C LEU A 6 7.87 5.60 -2.00
N LYS A 7 7.10 5.85 -3.08
CA LYS A 7 5.64 6.00 -2.99
C LYS A 7 4.96 4.74 -2.48
N PHE A 8 5.39 3.56 -2.94
CA PHE A 8 4.91 2.29 -2.42
C PHE A 8 5.09 2.20 -0.90
N PHE A 9 6.27 2.54 -0.37
CA PHE A 9 6.52 2.53 1.07
C PHE A 9 5.66 3.54 1.84
N VAL A 10 5.42 4.72 1.28
CA VAL A 10 4.55 5.72 1.91
C VAL A 10 3.11 5.22 1.98
N TYR A 11 2.56 4.71 0.87
CA TYR A 11 1.21 4.12 0.87
C TYR A 11 1.12 2.93 1.82
N PHE A 12 2.14 2.06 1.80
CA PHE A 12 2.20 0.91 2.68
C PHE A 12 2.18 1.32 4.15
N LEU A 13 2.98 2.30 4.56
CA LEU A 13 2.99 2.79 5.94
C LEU A 13 1.65 3.39 6.37
N ILE A 14 1.00 4.16 5.49
CA ILE A 14 -0.31 4.77 5.79
C ILE A 14 -1.38 3.68 5.94
N PHE A 15 -1.49 2.77 4.96
CA PHE A 15 -2.48 1.70 5.01
C PHE A 15 -2.19 0.71 6.11
N PHE A 16 -0.93 0.31 6.31
CA PHE A 16 -0.55 -0.62 7.37
C PHE A 16 -0.78 0.01 8.74
N GLY A 17 -0.27 1.22 9.00
CA GLY A 17 -0.45 1.90 10.27
C GLY A 17 -1.91 2.20 10.60
N GLY A 18 -2.68 2.70 9.63
CA GLY A 18 -4.11 2.97 9.82
C GLY A 18 -4.92 1.70 10.09
N ASN A 19 -4.67 0.65 9.31
CA ASN A 19 -5.39 -0.62 9.45
C ASN A 19 -4.99 -1.33 10.76
N LEU A 20 -3.73 -1.20 11.19
CA LEU A 20 -3.24 -1.72 12.46
C LEU A 20 -3.87 -0.97 13.65
N MET A 21 -4.01 0.36 13.56
CA MET A 21 -4.68 1.16 14.59
C MET A 21 -6.16 0.78 14.73
N ILE A 22 -6.87 0.62 13.61
CA ILE A 22 -8.28 0.17 13.61
C ILE A 22 -8.39 -1.24 14.19
N ASN A 23 -7.50 -2.15 13.81
CA ASN A 23 -7.52 -3.53 14.31
C ASN A 23 -7.31 -3.59 15.84
N ILE A 24 -6.39 -2.77 16.39
CA ILE A 24 -6.21 -2.65 17.85
C ILE A 24 -7.42 -2.03 18.55
N LEU A 25 -8.04 -1.01 17.94
CA LEU A 25 -9.15 -0.27 18.58
C LEU A 25 -10.47 -1.04 18.58
N PHE A 26 -10.73 -1.85 17.55
CA PHE A 26 -12.05 -2.43 17.29
C PHE A 26 -12.08 -3.96 17.33
N THR A 27 -10.93 -4.63 17.34
CA THR A 27 -10.85 -6.09 17.29
C THR A 27 -10.05 -6.63 18.47
N SER A 28 -10.61 -7.64 19.15
CA SER A 28 -9.95 -8.32 20.26
C SER A 28 -8.88 -9.34 19.82
N ASN A 29 -8.86 -9.70 18.53
CA ASN A 29 -7.94 -10.67 17.93
C ASN A 29 -7.07 -10.01 16.87
N PHE A 30 -5.87 -9.61 17.25
CA PHE A 30 -4.95 -8.90 16.37
C PHE A 30 -4.47 -9.78 15.20
N ASP A 31 -5.10 -9.63 14.04
CA ASP A 31 -4.70 -10.33 12.81
C ASP A 31 -3.69 -9.49 12.00
N LEU A 32 -2.42 -9.62 12.38
CA LEU A 32 -1.30 -8.94 11.74
C LEU A 32 -1.10 -9.39 10.28
N LEU A 33 -1.38 -10.66 9.96
CA LEU A 33 -1.16 -11.21 8.62
C LEU A 33 -2.16 -10.64 7.62
N THR A 34 -3.43 -10.57 8.01
CA THR A 34 -4.48 -9.93 7.19
C THR A 34 -4.23 -8.44 7.03
N THR A 35 -3.82 -7.76 8.11
CA THR A 35 -3.48 -6.33 8.09
C THR A 35 -2.30 -6.04 7.16
N PHE A 36 -1.26 -6.85 7.24
CA PHE A 36 -0.06 -6.76 6.39
C PHE A 36 -0.37 -7.03 4.92
N SER A 37 -1.01 -8.17 4.62
CA SER A 37 -1.30 -8.58 3.25
C SER A 37 -2.23 -7.61 2.52
N THR A 38 -3.23 -7.06 3.22
CA THR A 38 -4.12 -6.02 2.68
C THR A 38 -3.35 -4.75 2.36
N ALA A 39 -2.56 -4.23 3.31
CA ALA A 39 -1.77 -3.03 3.09
C ALA A 39 -0.74 -3.19 1.97
N PHE A 40 -0.11 -4.37 1.89
CA PHE A 40 0.82 -4.73 0.82
C PHE A 40 0.12 -4.76 -0.54
N GLY A 41 -1.00 -5.48 -0.65
CA GLY A 41 -1.74 -5.63 -1.90
C GLY A 41 -2.24 -4.30 -2.47
N VAL A 42 -2.86 -3.46 -1.62
CA VAL A 42 -3.36 -2.13 -2.02
C VAL A 42 -2.21 -1.24 -2.49
N SER A 43 -1.14 -1.15 -1.70
CA SER A 43 0.01 -0.30 -2.01
C SER A 43 0.73 -0.75 -3.28
N PHE A 44 0.85 -2.07 -3.46
CA PHE A 44 1.46 -2.67 -4.64
C PHE A 44 0.63 -2.41 -5.90
N GLY A 45 -0.70 -2.57 -5.81
CA GLY A 45 -1.63 -2.25 -6.89
C GLY A 45 -1.53 -0.79 -7.34
N ILE A 46 -1.49 0.15 -6.40
CA ILE A 46 -1.31 1.59 -6.69
C ILE A 46 0.03 1.83 -7.37
N ALA A 47 1.12 1.27 -6.85
CA ALA A 47 2.46 1.45 -7.41
C ALA A 47 2.59 0.89 -8.83
N ILE A 48 1.99 -0.27 -9.10
CA ILE A 48 1.91 -0.85 -10.45
C ILE A 48 1.09 0.06 -11.37
N PHE A 49 -0.12 0.44 -10.95
CA PHE A 49 -1.00 1.27 -11.76
C PHE A 49 -0.33 2.59 -12.16
N GLU A 50 0.34 3.24 -11.20
CA GLU A 50 1.08 4.48 -11.45
C GLU A 50 2.26 4.25 -12.39
N TYR A 51 3.01 3.15 -12.22
CA TYR A 51 4.11 2.79 -13.13
C TYR A 51 3.63 2.60 -14.57
N TYR A 52 2.54 1.85 -14.78
CA TYR A 52 1.99 1.61 -16.12
C TYR A 52 1.41 2.89 -16.75
N THR A 53 0.69 3.70 -15.98
CA THR A 53 0.09 4.95 -16.47
C THR A 53 1.17 5.98 -16.82
N HIS A 54 2.18 6.15 -15.97
CA HIS A 54 3.31 7.06 -16.23
C HIS A 54 4.21 6.57 -17.38
N LYS A 55 4.24 5.26 -17.66
CA LYS A 55 4.94 4.72 -18.84
C LYS A 55 4.15 5.00 -20.12
N LYS A 56 2.81 4.93 -20.11
CA LYS A 56 1.97 5.29 -21.27
C LYS A 56 1.99 6.78 -21.60
N GLY A 57 2.01 7.67 -20.59
CA GLY A 57 2.05 9.12 -20.79
C GLY A 57 3.38 9.68 -21.35
N LYS A 58 4.42 8.85 -21.50
CA LYS A 58 5.71 9.21 -22.11
C LYS A 58 5.86 8.72 -23.56
N VAL A 59 4.85 8.04 -24.09
CA VAL A 59 4.82 7.52 -25.47
C VAL A 59 3.85 8.35 -26.35
N ALA A 60 3.26 9.42 -25.80
CA ALA A 60 2.43 10.38 -26.52
C ALA A 60 3.20 11.68 -26.75
#